data_AF-A0A5E4KPK1-F1
#
_entry.id   AF-A0A5E4KPK1-F1
#
_cell.length_a   1.000
_cell.length_b   1.000
_cell.length_c   1.000
_cell.angle_alpha   90.00
_cell.angle_beta   90.00
_cell.angle_gamma   90.00
#
_symmetry.space_group_name_H-M   'P 1'
#
loop_
_entity.id
_entity.type
_entity.pdbx_description
1 polymer ?
#
loop_
_entity_poly.entity_id
_entity_poly.type
_entity_poly.pdbx_seq_one_letter_code
_entity_poly.pdbx_strand_id
1 'polypeptide(L)'
;MEKPPDYNRQLKFIILILAVLLVGSFFFLLRNLETVRQQNENISDLTNISQSQKEQISRLQNITANLRQNLSMTEEQLKNETRTRQTYEREIINLTAVAKSDYYVIAVDQNNVGHLIPLEVVLKNGSGNLFLNVANVLIDEEFQSSAQTAVKVAREITGANLANKDTLINIESPPEAQGLLIQGGSAGAAMTLDAMAAMQGKTIRTDVLITGTINDDHSIGKIGAAREKALAAKESGAVLFLVPVGQKSDVGDIGIEVREVGTIEDAMLYTIQSP
;
A
#
# COMPACT_ATOMS: atom_id res chain seq x y z
N MET A 1 -61.28 -4.87 100.55
CA MET A 1 -61.31 -6.32 100.23
C MET A 1 -61.12 -6.45 98.73
N GLU A 2 -59.87 -6.69 98.30
CA GLU A 2 -59.53 -6.96 96.90
C GLU A 2 -59.98 -8.38 96.55
N LYS A 3 -60.77 -8.52 95.48
CA LYS A 3 -61.25 -9.80 94.99
C LYS A 3 -60.05 -10.56 94.39
N PRO A 4 -59.79 -11.82 94.75
CA PRO A 4 -58.62 -12.55 94.25
C PRO A 4 -58.70 -12.65 92.71
N PRO A 5 -57.56 -12.51 92.00
CA PRO A 5 -57.56 -12.54 90.55
C PRO A 5 -58.11 -13.88 90.04
N ASP A 6 -59.08 -13.80 89.12
CA ASP A 6 -59.66 -14.96 88.44
C ASP A 6 -58.63 -15.53 87.45
N TYR A 7 -57.70 -16.32 88.00
CA TYR A 7 -56.57 -16.91 87.30
C TYR A 7 -56.99 -17.76 86.09
N ASN A 8 -58.15 -18.42 86.18
CA ASN A 8 -58.68 -19.25 85.10
C ASN A 8 -59.17 -18.40 83.92
N ARG A 9 -59.80 -17.25 84.20
CA ARG A 9 -60.21 -16.30 83.17
C ARG A 9 -59.00 -15.61 82.50
N GLN A 10 -58.00 -15.21 83.28
CA GLN A 10 -56.75 -14.64 82.75
C GLN A 10 -55.97 -15.66 81.89
N LEU A 11 -55.87 -16.91 82.33
CA LEU A 11 -55.22 -17.99 81.58
C LEU A 11 -55.92 -18.27 80.23
N LYS A 12 -57.25 -18.29 80.20
CA LYS A 12 -58.04 -18.44 78.96
C LYS A 12 -57.81 -17.28 77.98
N PHE A 13 -57.70 -16.04 78.46
CA PHE A 13 -57.38 -14.89 77.61
C PHE A 13 -55.97 -14.97 77.02
N ILE A 14 -54.98 -15.37 77.82
CA ILE A 14 -53.59 -15.56 77.36
C ILE A 14 -53.52 -16.65 76.28
N ILE A 15 -54.20 -17.78 76.48
CA ILE A 15 -54.28 -18.87 75.49
C ILE A 15 -54.94 -18.39 74.19
N LEU A 16 -56.00 -17.59 74.27
CA LEU A 16 -56.67 -17.03 73.09
C LEU A 16 -55.74 -16.10 72.31
N ILE A 17 -55.02 -15.21 72.99
CA ILE A 17 -54.06 -14.28 72.37
C ILE A 17 -52.92 -15.06 71.71
N LEU A 18 -52.36 -16.06 72.41
CA LEU A 18 -51.32 -16.93 71.86
C LEU A 18 -51.82 -17.69 70.63
N ALA A 19 -53.07 -18.20 70.64
CA ALA A 19 -53.65 -18.88 69.49
C ALA A 19 -53.79 -17.95 68.28
N VAL A 20 -54.26 -16.71 68.48
CA VAL A 20 -54.40 -15.71 67.40
C VAL A 20 -53.02 -15.34 66.82
N LEU A 21 -52.02 -15.13 67.69
CA LEU A 21 -50.65 -14.85 67.26
C LEU A 21 -50.04 -16.02 66.48
N LEU A 22 -50.31 -17.26 66.92
CA LEU A 22 -49.81 -18.47 66.27
C LEU A 22 -50.43 -18.65 64.88
N VAL A 23 -51.73 -18.40 64.74
CA VAL A 23 -52.42 -18.40 63.44
C VAL A 23 -51.91 -17.28 62.53
N GLY A 24 -51.70 -16.07 63.05
CA GLY A 24 -51.15 -14.95 62.27
C GLY A 24 -49.72 -15.21 61.79
N SER A 25 -48.88 -15.78 62.67
CA SER A 25 -47.51 -16.19 62.32
C SER A 25 -47.51 -17.30 61.28
N PHE A 26 -48.40 -18.28 61.40
CA PHE A 26 -48.56 -19.35 60.41
C PHE A 26 -48.97 -18.79 59.03
N PHE A 27 -49.93 -17.86 58.99
CA PHE A 27 -50.36 -17.23 57.74
C PHE A 27 -49.26 -16.37 57.11
N PHE A 28 -48.47 -15.66 57.92
CA PHE A 28 -47.30 -14.92 57.47
C PHE A 28 -46.23 -15.85 56.89
N LEU A 29 -45.96 -16.98 57.54
CA LEU A 29 -45.04 -18.00 57.03
C LEU A 29 -45.51 -18.57 55.69
N LEU A 30 -46.82 -18.83 55.53
CA LEU A 30 -47.38 -19.32 54.26
C LEU A 30 -47.17 -18.34 53.10
N ARG A 31 -47.45 -17.04 53.30
CA ARG A 31 -47.22 -16.01 52.27
C ARG A 31 -45.73 -15.85 51.91
N ASN A 32 -44.85 -15.95 52.89
CA ASN A 32 -43.41 -15.91 52.64
C ASN A 32 -42.95 -17.15 51.86
N LEU A 33 -43.52 -18.33 52.16
CA LEU A 33 -43.21 -19.56 51.44
C LEU A 33 -43.59 -19.45 49.95
N GLU A 34 -44.76 -18.86 49.66
CA GLU A 34 -45.24 -18.62 48.30
C GLU A 34 -44.33 -17.62 47.55
N THR A 35 -43.91 -16.55 48.22
CA THR A 35 -42.98 -15.56 47.65
C THR A 35 -41.62 -16.17 47.32
N VAL A 36 -41.07 -16.97 48.23
CA VAL A 36 -39.80 -17.69 48.03
C VAL A 36 -39.92 -18.69 46.89
N ARG A 37 -41.06 -19.37 46.76
CA ARG A 37 -41.33 -20.28 45.65
C ARG A 37 -41.33 -19.55 44.30
N GLN A 38 -42.03 -18.43 44.20
CA GLN A 38 -42.07 -17.63 42.97
C GLN A 38 -40.68 -17.10 42.58
N GLN A 39 -39.90 -16.66 43.57
CA GLN A 39 -38.52 -16.22 43.34
C GLN A 39 -37.63 -17.37 42.87
N ASN A 40 -37.79 -18.57 43.43
CA ASN A 40 -37.05 -19.75 42.99
C ASN A 40 -37.39 -20.15 41.55
N GLU A 41 -38.66 -20.04 41.14
CA GLU A 41 -39.08 -20.27 39.75
C GLU A 41 -38.41 -19.24 38.81
N ASN A 42 -38.47 -17.95 39.13
CA ASN A 42 -37.82 -16.90 38.34
C ASN A 42 -36.28 -17.08 38.25
N ILE A 43 -35.64 -17.48 39.36
CA ILE A 43 -34.19 -17.75 39.39
C ILE A 43 -33.85 -18.94 38.49
N SER A 44 -34.66 -20.00 38.51
CA SER A 44 -34.51 -21.16 37.63
C SER A 44 -34.59 -20.73 36.16
N ASP A 45 -35.59 -19.93 35.79
CA ASP A 45 -35.77 -19.45 34.41
C ASP A 45 -34.61 -18.56 33.94
N LEU A 46 -34.17 -17.63 34.79
CA LEU A 46 -33.00 -16.78 34.51
C LEU A 46 -31.72 -17.61 34.37
N THR A 47 -31.56 -18.66 35.18
CA THR A 47 -30.41 -19.58 35.10
C THR A 47 -30.40 -20.31 33.76
N ASN A 48 -31.55 -20.81 33.32
CA ASN A 48 -31.71 -21.46 32.02
C ASN A 48 -31.41 -20.52 30.85
N ILE A 49 -31.90 -19.27 30.91
CA ILE A 49 -31.60 -18.25 29.90
C ILE A 49 -30.11 -17.93 29.86
N SER A 50 -29.48 -17.69 31.02
CA SER A 50 -28.04 -17.42 31.11
C SER A 50 -27.21 -18.58 30.54
N GLN A 51 -27.61 -19.83 30.80
CA GLN A 51 -26.92 -20.99 30.25
C GLN A 51 -27.09 -21.08 28.72
N SER A 52 -28.29 -20.83 28.21
CA SER A 52 -28.54 -20.76 26.76
C SER A 52 -27.72 -19.66 26.08
N GLN A 53 -27.64 -18.48 26.70
CA GLN A 53 -26.80 -17.37 26.21
C GLN A 53 -25.31 -17.73 26.20
N LYS A 54 -24.80 -18.40 27.23
CA LYS A 54 -23.40 -18.88 27.26
C LYS A 54 -23.10 -19.83 26.11
N GLU A 55 -24.03 -20.74 25.81
CA GLU A 55 -23.89 -21.64 24.66
C GLU A 55 -23.88 -20.87 23.33
N GLN A 56 -24.76 -19.89 23.16
CA GLN A 56 -24.77 -19.02 21.98
C GLN A 56 -23.46 -18.24 21.82
N ILE A 57 -22.95 -17.65 22.90
CA ILE A 57 -21.66 -16.93 22.89
C ILE A 57 -20.53 -17.87 22.47
N SER A 58 -20.48 -19.09 23.02
CA SER A 58 -19.47 -20.07 22.65
C SER A 58 -19.57 -20.46 21.16
N ARG A 59 -20.78 -20.65 20.63
CA ARG A 59 -21.01 -20.91 19.20
C ARG A 59 -20.53 -19.73 18.34
N LEU A 60 -20.89 -18.50 18.70
CA LEU A 60 -20.49 -17.29 17.98
C LEU A 60 -18.96 -17.11 18.00
N GLN A 61 -18.30 -17.39 19.12
CA GLN A 61 -16.85 -17.35 19.23
C GLN A 61 -16.19 -18.37 18.29
N ASN A 62 -16.71 -19.59 18.21
CA ASN A 62 -16.21 -20.61 17.28
C ASN A 62 -16.41 -20.17 15.82
N ILE A 63 -17.60 -19.69 15.45
CA ILE A 63 -17.87 -19.16 14.10
C ILE A 63 -16.89 -18.02 13.77
N THR A 64 -16.66 -17.10 14.71
CA THR A 64 -15.75 -15.97 14.50
C THR A 64 -14.31 -16.44 14.31
N ALA A 65 -13.88 -17.46 15.06
CA ALA A 65 -12.55 -18.06 14.89
C ALA A 65 -12.40 -18.71 13.50
N ASN A 66 -13.37 -19.51 13.06
CA ASN A 66 -13.35 -20.15 11.75
C ASN A 66 -13.40 -19.14 10.61
N LEU A 67 -14.21 -18.08 10.73
CA LEU A 67 -14.28 -17.01 9.75
C LEU A 67 -12.95 -16.26 9.63
N ARG A 68 -12.30 -15.96 10.76
CA ARG A 68 -10.96 -15.35 10.75
C ARG A 68 -9.92 -16.24 10.06
N GLN A 69 -9.97 -17.54 10.31
CA GLN A 69 -9.09 -18.49 9.64
C GLN A 69 -9.34 -18.53 8.14
N ASN A 70 -10.60 -18.64 7.71
CA ASN A 70 -10.97 -18.64 6.29
C ASN A 70 -10.59 -17.32 5.59
N LEU A 71 -10.72 -16.19 6.29
CA LEU A 71 -10.30 -14.89 5.78
C LEU A 71 -8.79 -14.87 5.56
N SER A 72 -8.00 -15.27 6.56
CA SER A 72 -6.53 -15.32 6.45
C SER A 72 -6.06 -16.24 5.31
N MET A 73 -6.72 -17.39 5.12
CA MET A 73 -6.42 -18.30 4.02
C MET A 73 -6.77 -17.68 2.65
N THR A 74 -7.92 -17.03 2.55
CA THR A 74 -8.36 -16.32 1.34
C THR A 74 -7.39 -15.19 0.99
N GLU A 75 -6.93 -14.41 1.98
CA GLU A 75 -5.95 -13.34 1.79
C GLU A 75 -4.62 -13.88 1.26
N GLU A 76 -4.15 -15.02 1.78
CA GLU A 76 -2.93 -15.67 1.29
C GLU A 76 -3.09 -16.20 -0.14
N GLN A 77 -4.23 -16.81 -0.45
CA GLN A 77 -4.56 -17.26 -1.81
C GLN A 77 -4.57 -16.10 -2.79
N LEU A 78 -5.25 -14.99 -2.46
CA LEU A 78 -5.31 -13.80 -3.29
C LEU A 78 -3.91 -13.22 -3.53
N LYS A 79 -3.07 -13.19 -2.50
CA LYS A 79 -1.67 -12.74 -2.62
C LYS A 79 -0.86 -13.63 -3.57
N ASN A 80 -1.05 -14.94 -3.49
CA ASN A 80 -0.37 -15.90 -4.38
C ASN A 80 -0.87 -15.81 -5.83
N GLU A 81 -2.17 -15.68 -6.04
CA GLU A 81 -2.74 -15.45 -7.38
C GLU A 81 -2.25 -14.13 -7.98
N THR A 82 -2.18 -13.05 -7.18
CA THR A 82 -1.66 -11.75 -7.62
C THR A 82 -0.21 -11.85 -8.09
N ARG A 83 0.66 -12.51 -7.31
CA ARG A 83 2.07 -12.76 -7.68
C ARG A 83 2.19 -13.60 -8.96
N THR A 84 1.35 -14.63 -9.07
CA THR A 84 1.31 -15.51 -10.24
C THR A 84 0.91 -14.72 -11.49
N ARG A 85 -0.13 -13.89 -11.38
CA ARG A 85 -0.57 -12.99 -12.45
C ARG A 85 0.53 -12.01 -12.87
N GLN A 86 1.20 -11.36 -11.93
CA GLN A 86 2.33 -10.46 -12.21
C GLN A 86 3.46 -11.18 -12.96
N THR A 87 3.72 -12.45 -12.60
CA THR A 87 4.73 -13.28 -13.27
C THR A 87 4.33 -13.57 -14.72
N TYR A 88 3.08 -13.98 -14.96
CA TYR A 88 2.57 -14.20 -16.32
C TYR A 88 2.52 -12.93 -17.16
N GLU A 89 2.16 -11.79 -16.58
CA GLU A 89 2.19 -10.50 -17.29
C GLU A 89 3.61 -10.17 -17.76
N ARG A 90 4.63 -10.37 -16.93
CA ARG A 90 6.04 -10.20 -17.33
C ARG A 90 6.46 -11.19 -18.41
N GLU A 91 6.05 -12.46 -18.31
CA GLU A 91 6.39 -13.48 -19.31
C GLU A 91 5.74 -13.18 -20.66
N ILE A 92 4.46 -12.78 -20.69
CA ILE A 92 3.78 -12.36 -21.91
C ILE A 92 4.45 -11.13 -22.52
N ILE A 93 4.84 -10.14 -21.70
CA ILE A 93 5.60 -8.98 -22.17
C ILE A 93 6.90 -9.44 -22.84
N ASN A 94 7.68 -10.31 -22.20
CA ASN A 94 8.94 -10.83 -22.76
C ASN A 94 8.74 -11.63 -24.06
N LEU A 95 7.65 -12.38 -24.18
CA LEU A 95 7.34 -13.16 -25.39
C LEU A 95 6.79 -12.31 -26.54
N THR A 96 6.15 -11.17 -26.23
CA THR A 96 5.56 -10.25 -27.22
C THR A 96 6.43 -9.04 -27.53
N ALA A 97 7.51 -8.85 -26.77
CA ALA A 97 8.47 -7.78 -26.96
C ALA A 97 9.16 -7.91 -28.33
N VAL A 98 8.97 -6.87 -29.14
CA VAL A 98 9.69 -6.68 -30.41
C VAL A 98 11.07 -6.09 -30.13
N ALA A 99 11.15 -5.20 -29.13
CA ALA A 99 12.39 -4.64 -28.64
C ALA A 99 12.23 -4.21 -27.19
N LYS A 100 13.33 -4.19 -26.44
CA LYS A 100 13.39 -3.80 -25.04
C LYS A 100 14.69 -3.05 -24.78
N SER A 101 14.65 -2.10 -23.86
CA SER A 101 15.83 -1.48 -23.24
C SER A 101 15.61 -1.31 -21.75
N ASP A 102 16.71 -1.34 -20.99
CA ASP A 102 16.74 -1.14 -19.54
C ASP A 102 17.67 0.02 -19.21
N TYR A 103 17.22 0.93 -18.34
CA TYR A 103 18.00 2.04 -17.84
C TYR A 103 17.60 2.39 -16.41
N TYR A 104 17.94 3.61 -15.95
CA TYR A 104 17.62 4.06 -14.60
C TYR A 104 17.10 5.50 -14.60
N VAL A 105 16.14 5.76 -13.73
CA VAL A 105 15.75 7.11 -13.32
C VAL A 105 16.23 7.36 -11.90
N ILE A 106 16.48 8.61 -11.54
CA ILE A 106 16.95 8.96 -10.19
C ILE A 106 15.88 9.78 -9.49
N ALA A 107 15.37 9.24 -8.39
CA ALA A 107 14.41 9.89 -7.50
C ALA A 107 15.10 10.40 -6.24
N VAL A 108 14.38 11.19 -5.45
CA VAL A 108 14.82 11.64 -4.14
C VAL A 108 13.73 11.31 -3.12
N ASP A 109 14.12 10.84 -1.95
CA ASP A 109 13.19 10.54 -0.85
C ASP A 109 12.95 11.76 0.05
N GLN A 110 12.14 11.56 1.09
CA GLN A 110 11.76 12.62 2.04
C GLN A 110 12.94 13.16 2.87
N ASN A 111 14.06 12.43 2.93
CA ASN A 111 15.27 12.80 3.66
C ASN A 111 16.32 13.46 2.74
N ASN A 112 15.96 13.79 1.49
CA ASN A 112 16.88 14.28 0.47
C ASN A 112 18.00 13.27 0.12
N VAL A 113 17.70 11.97 0.18
CA VAL A 113 18.61 10.93 -0.30
C VAL A 113 18.17 10.53 -1.72
N GLY A 114 19.11 10.51 -2.65
CA GLY A 114 18.85 10.09 -4.02
C GLY A 114 18.85 8.56 -4.15
N HIS A 115 17.97 8.03 -5.00
CA HIS A 115 17.82 6.59 -5.25
C HIS A 115 17.71 6.31 -6.74
N LEU A 116 18.41 5.28 -7.22
CA LEU A 116 18.19 4.74 -8.55
C LEU A 116 16.93 3.88 -8.56
N ILE A 117 16.07 4.12 -9.54
CA ILE A 117 14.90 3.30 -9.81
C ILE A 117 15.06 2.70 -11.21
N PRO A 118 14.95 1.36 -11.35
CA PRO A 118 14.94 0.70 -12.64
C PRO A 118 13.87 1.28 -13.56
N LEU A 119 14.27 1.54 -14.79
CA LEU A 119 13.40 1.96 -15.89
C LEU A 119 13.52 0.90 -16.98
N GLU A 120 12.39 0.44 -17.48
CA GLU A 120 12.35 -0.48 -18.61
C GLU A 120 11.38 0.06 -19.66
N VAL A 121 11.84 0.14 -20.91
CA VAL A 121 10.99 0.43 -22.06
C VAL A 121 10.85 -0.80 -22.95
N VAL A 122 9.61 -1.22 -23.18
CA VAL A 122 9.29 -2.36 -24.05
C VAL A 122 8.41 -1.91 -25.21
N LEU A 123 8.81 -2.29 -26.43
CA LEU A 123 7.98 -2.16 -27.63
C LEU A 123 7.34 -3.49 -27.94
N LYS A 124 6.02 -3.52 -28.08
CA LYS A 124 5.25 -4.72 -28.49
C LYS A 124 4.36 -4.40 -29.68
N ASN A 125 3.94 -5.41 -30.43
CA ASN A 125 2.93 -5.21 -31.47
C ASN A 125 1.63 -4.68 -30.86
N GLY A 126 1.04 -3.66 -31.47
CA GLY A 126 -0.11 -2.95 -30.92
C GLY A 126 -0.70 -1.91 -31.86
N SER A 127 -1.32 -0.87 -31.32
CA SER A 127 -1.98 0.20 -32.09
C SER A 127 -1.42 1.60 -31.82
N GLY A 128 -0.21 1.68 -31.25
CA GLY A 128 0.49 2.94 -31.02
C GLY A 128 0.19 3.58 -29.68
N ASN A 129 -0.28 2.80 -28.70
CA ASN A 129 -0.59 3.31 -27.38
C ASN A 129 0.65 3.39 -26.50
N LEU A 130 0.64 4.32 -25.55
CA LEU A 130 1.60 4.40 -24.45
C LEU A 130 0.95 3.88 -23.17
N PHE A 131 1.58 2.89 -22.55
CA PHE A 131 1.19 2.37 -21.25
C PHE A 131 2.27 2.68 -20.22
N LEU A 132 1.87 3.23 -19.09
CA LEU A 132 2.74 3.46 -17.94
C LEU A 132 2.39 2.43 -16.86
N ASN A 133 3.37 1.66 -16.45
CA ASN A 133 3.25 0.73 -15.34
C ASN A 133 4.16 1.21 -14.21
N VAL A 134 3.55 1.61 -13.10
CA VAL A 134 4.26 2.18 -11.95
C VAL A 134 3.92 1.38 -10.71
N ALA A 135 4.95 0.87 -10.04
CA ALA A 135 4.81 0.06 -8.84
C ALA A 135 5.80 0.50 -7.75
N ASN A 136 5.30 0.58 -6.51
CA ASN A 136 6.05 0.95 -5.31
C ASN A 136 6.81 2.30 -5.38
N VAL A 137 6.34 3.23 -6.22
CA VAL A 137 6.89 4.59 -6.38
C VAL A 137 5.75 5.58 -6.47
N LEU A 138 5.91 6.76 -5.87
CA LEU A 138 4.99 7.87 -6.06
C LEU A 138 5.41 8.70 -7.28
N ILE A 139 4.43 9.02 -8.13
CA ILE A 139 4.60 9.89 -9.30
C ILE A 139 3.55 11.00 -9.27
N ASP A 140 3.86 12.14 -9.87
CA ASP A 140 2.93 13.24 -10.05
C ASP A 140 2.35 13.29 -11.49
N GLU A 141 1.50 14.29 -11.76
CA GLU A 141 0.89 14.48 -13.07
C GLU A 141 1.90 14.88 -14.16
N GLU A 142 3.00 15.54 -13.79
CA GLU A 142 4.06 15.92 -14.71
C GLU A 142 4.81 14.69 -15.23
N PHE A 143 4.93 13.64 -14.42
CA PHE A 143 5.56 12.39 -14.85
C PHE A 143 4.85 11.77 -16.07
N GLN A 144 3.51 11.71 -16.06
CA GLN A 144 2.75 11.17 -17.19
C GLN A 144 2.94 12.02 -18.46
N SER A 145 2.89 13.34 -18.32
CA SER A 145 3.11 14.27 -19.44
C SER A 145 4.53 14.14 -19.99
N SER A 146 5.52 14.05 -19.10
CA SER A 146 6.93 13.84 -19.47
C SER A 146 7.15 12.52 -20.20
N ALA A 147 6.44 11.45 -19.84
CA ALA A 147 6.54 10.18 -20.54
C ALA A 147 5.98 10.26 -21.97
N GLN A 148 4.89 10.99 -22.18
CA GLN A 148 4.34 11.24 -23.52
C GLN A 148 5.32 12.04 -24.39
N THR A 149 5.88 13.12 -23.84
CA THR A 149 6.90 13.92 -24.53
C THR A 149 8.15 13.09 -24.82
N ALA A 150 8.61 12.26 -23.87
CA ALA A 150 9.76 11.39 -24.06
C ALA A 150 9.60 10.44 -25.24
N VAL A 151 8.46 9.73 -25.33
CA VAL A 151 8.19 8.81 -26.45
C VAL A 151 8.05 9.57 -27.76
N LYS A 152 7.42 10.75 -27.76
CA LYS A 152 7.30 11.61 -28.94
C LYS A 152 8.68 12.04 -29.45
N VAL A 153 9.53 12.60 -28.60
CA VAL A 153 10.89 13.05 -28.95
C VAL A 153 11.75 11.88 -29.40
N ALA A 154 11.71 10.75 -28.69
CA ALA A 154 12.43 9.54 -29.08
C ALA A 154 12.03 9.09 -30.49
N ARG A 155 10.73 9.11 -30.81
CA ARG A 155 10.22 8.77 -32.14
C ARG A 155 10.69 9.75 -33.22
N GLU A 156 10.69 11.05 -32.92
CA GLU A 156 11.13 12.10 -33.85
C GLU A 156 12.61 11.98 -34.19
N ILE A 157 13.47 11.71 -33.20
CA ILE A 157 14.91 11.54 -33.39
C ILE A 157 15.23 10.22 -34.10
N THR A 158 14.56 9.13 -33.73
CA THR A 158 14.85 7.80 -34.29
C THR A 158 14.20 7.55 -35.66
N GLY A 159 13.17 8.31 -36.01
CA GLY A 159 12.33 8.05 -37.18
C GLY A 159 11.49 6.77 -37.07
N ALA A 160 11.36 6.19 -35.87
CA ALA A 160 10.64 4.94 -35.66
C ALA A 160 9.13 5.11 -35.94
N ASN A 161 8.54 4.15 -36.66
CA ASN A 161 7.08 4.10 -36.81
C ASN A 161 6.47 3.26 -35.69
N LEU A 162 5.69 3.92 -34.82
CA LEU A 162 4.99 3.28 -33.69
C LEU A 162 3.51 3.02 -33.97
N ALA A 163 2.98 3.31 -35.17
CA ALA A 163 1.55 3.17 -35.45
C ALA A 163 0.99 1.75 -35.20
N ASN A 164 1.85 0.73 -35.33
CA ASN A 164 1.54 -0.67 -35.06
C ASN A 164 2.30 -1.24 -33.86
N LYS A 165 2.86 -0.38 -32.99
CA LYS A 165 3.64 -0.78 -31.83
C LYS A 165 3.21 0.00 -30.59
N ASP A 166 2.76 -0.71 -29.56
CA ASP A 166 2.56 -0.11 -28.25
C ASP A 166 3.90 0.04 -27.53
N THR A 167 4.04 1.14 -26.78
CA THR A 167 5.18 1.42 -25.92
C THR A 167 4.77 1.24 -24.47
N LEU A 168 5.49 0.41 -23.73
CA LEU A 168 5.31 0.19 -22.31
C LEU A 168 6.51 0.82 -21.60
N ILE A 169 6.25 1.69 -20.63
CA ILE A 169 7.26 2.21 -19.72
C ILE A 169 6.97 1.64 -18.34
N ASN A 170 7.89 0.83 -17.85
CA ASN A 170 7.79 0.17 -16.56
C ASN A 170 8.78 0.84 -15.59
N ILE A 171 8.25 1.29 -14.45
CA ILE A 171 9.03 1.82 -13.34
C ILE A 171 8.59 1.12 -12.07
N GLU A 172 9.50 0.35 -11.49
CA GLU A 172 9.24 -0.42 -10.29
C GLU A 172 10.40 -0.25 -9.32
N SER A 173 10.09 0.20 -8.11
CA SER A 173 11.05 0.18 -7.00
C SER A 173 10.86 -1.07 -6.14
N PRO A 174 11.92 -1.57 -5.47
CA PRO A 174 11.76 -2.62 -4.48
C PRO A 174 10.75 -2.25 -3.38
N PRO A 175 9.89 -3.17 -2.91
CA PRO A 175 8.84 -2.88 -1.92
C PRO A 175 9.34 -2.27 -0.60
N GLU A 176 10.60 -2.52 -0.24
CA GLU A 176 11.26 -1.97 0.93
C GLU A 176 11.59 -0.47 0.83
N ALA A 177 11.65 0.08 -0.39
CA ALA A 177 11.95 1.49 -0.64
C ALA A 177 10.67 2.32 -0.57
N GLN A 178 10.19 2.58 0.66
CA GLN A 178 8.99 3.37 0.90
C GLN A 178 9.27 4.88 0.77
N GLY A 179 8.33 5.61 0.18
CA GLY A 179 8.39 7.08 0.14
C GLY A 179 9.28 7.67 -0.96
N LEU A 180 9.72 6.86 -1.93
CA LEU A 180 10.35 7.38 -3.15
C LEU A 180 9.34 8.17 -3.96
N LEU A 181 9.69 9.42 -4.29
CA LEU A 181 8.87 10.30 -5.11
C LEU A 181 9.68 10.75 -6.31
N ILE A 182 9.22 10.38 -7.50
CA ILE A 182 9.73 10.99 -8.74
C ILE A 182 8.96 12.31 -8.90
N GLN A 183 9.59 13.41 -8.48
CA GLN A 183 9.01 14.75 -8.63
C GLN A 183 9.31 15.32 -10.02
N GLY A 184 8.25 15.80 -10.65
CA GLY A 184 8.23 16.52 -11.91
C GLY A 184 8.64 15.69 -13.12
N GLY A 185 8.83 16.38 -14.25
CA GLY A 185 9.36 15.78 -15.48
C GLY A 185 10.83 15.33 -15.40
N SER A 186 11.48 15.27 -14.23
CA SER A 186 12.94 15.13 -14.10
C SER A 186 13.54 13.79 -14.57
N ALA A 187 12.66 12.82 -14.84
CA ALA A 187 12.98 11.53 -15.48
C ALA A 187 12.88 11.59 -17.01
N GLY A 188 12.41 12.70 -17.58
CA GLY A 188 12.11 12.85 -19.00
C GLY A 188 13.28 12.51 -19.91
N ALA A 189 14.47 13.05 -19.63
CA ALA A 189 15.65 12.78 -20.45
C ALA A 189 16.07 11.30 -20.42
N ALA A 190 16.00 10.66 -19.25
CA ALA A 190 16.29 9.24 -19.10
C ALA A 190 15.27 8.36 -19.83
N MET A 191 13.97 8.68 -19.71
CA MET A 191 12.90 8.01 -20.45
C MET A 191 13.06 8.13 -21.96
N THR A 192 13.45 9.31 -22.45
CA THR A 192 13.69 9.51 -23.89
C THR A 192 14.85 8.64 -24.38
N LEU A 193 15.98 8.62 -23.67
CA LEU A 193 17.14 7.82 -24.06
C LEU A 193 16.84 6.32 -24.05
N ASP A 194 16.12 5.83 -23.04
CA ASP A 194 15.75 4.41 -22.95
C ASP A 194 14.75 4.02 -24.06
N ALA A 195 13.78 4.89 -24.34
CA ALA A 195 12.86 4.70 -25.47
C ALA A 195 13.58 4.71 -26.82
N MET A 196 14.55 5.60 -27.01
CA MET A 196 15.40 5.62 -28.22
C MET A 196 16.20 4.33 -28.36
N ALA A 197 16.80 3.85 -27.28
CA ALA A 197 17.56 2.60 -27.26
C ALA A 197 16.66 1.40 -27.65
N ALA A 198 15.45 1.30 -27.07
CA ALA A 198 14.47 0.28 -27.44
C ALA A 198 14.03 0.38 -28.90
N MET A 199 13.76 1.59 -29.42
CA MET A 199 13.35 1.80 -30.82
C MET A 199 14.46 1.46 -31.83
N GLN A 200 15.72 1.70 -31.47
CA GLN A 200 16.87 1.42 -32.32
C GLN A 200 17.44 0.01 -32.14
N GLY A 201 16.99 -0.74 -31.13
CA GLY A 201 17.56 -2.04 -30.76
C GLY A 201 19.01 -1.92 -30.30
N LYS A 202 19.35 -0.82 -29.61
CA LYS A 202 20.70 -0.54 -29.10
C LYS A 202 20.76 -0.68 -27.59
N THR A 203 21.96 -0.87 -27.07
CA THR A 203 22.22 -0.91 -25.62
C THR A 203 22.60 0.48 -25.12
N ILE A 204 22.02 0.87 -23.98
CA ILE A 204 22.39 2.07 -23.25
C ILE A 204 23.46 1.76 -22.20
N ARG A 205 24.42 2.66 -22.05
CA ARG A 205 25.47 2.55 -21.04
C ARG A 205 24.91 2.76 -19.64
N THR A 206 25.06 1.75 -18.79
CA THR A 206 24.62 1.81 -17.39
C THR A 206 25.60 2.53 -16.46
N ASP A 207 26.84 2.76 -16.91
CA ASP A 207 27.86 3.54 -16.21
C ASP A 207 27.76 5.05 -16.47
N VAL A 208 26.83 5.47 -17.33
CA VAL A 208 26.50 6.88 -17.61
C VAL A 208 25.06 7.12 -17.22
N LEU A 209 24.82 7.98 -16.24
CA LEU A 209 23.47 8.30 -15.77
C LEU A 209 23.09 9.74 -16.10
N ILE A 210 21.81 10.01 -16.25
CA ILE A 210 21.27 11.32 -16.62
C ILE A 210 20.07 11.71 -15.76
N THR A 211 19.92 13.00 -15.50
CA THR A 211 18.67 13.60 -15.02
C THR A 211 18.34 14.84 -15.84
N GLY A 212 17.06 15.17 -15.96
CA GLY A 212 16.62 16.31 -16.75
C GLY A 212 15.17 16.17 -17.17
N THR A 213 14.45 17.28 -17.27
CA THR A 213 13.17 17.27 -17.98
C THR A 213 13.40 17.17 -19.48
N ILE A 214 12.38 16.78 -20.23
CA ILE A 214 12.41 16.79 -21.69
C ILE A 214 11.31 17.69 -22.22
N ASN A 215 11.69 18.57 -23.13
CA ASN A 215 10.78 19.45 -23.87
C ASN A 215 10.56 18.93 -25.29
N ASP A 216 9.48 19.40 -25.93
CA ASP A 216 9.12 19.06 -27.30
C ASP A 216 10.16 19.48 -28.35
N ASP A 217 11.01 20.46 -28.04
CA ASP A 217 12.11 20.93 -28.90
C ASP A 217 13.43 20.16 -28.66
N HIS A 218 13.33 19.02 -27.96
CA HIS A 218 14.42 18.13 -27.57
C HIS A 218 15.35 18.69 -26.49
N SER A 219 15.10 19.90 -25.99
CA SER A 219 15.91 20.51 -24.95
C SER A 219 15.72 19.84 -23.58
N ILE A 220 16.81 19.78 -22.83
CA ILE A 220 16.83 19.21 -21.47
C ILE A 220 16.67 20.35 -20.46
N GLY A 221 15.57 20.32 -19.72
CA GLY A 221 15.24 21.34 -18.72
C GLY A 221 15.76 21.01 -17.32
N LYS A 222 15.75 22.05 -16.47
CA LYS A 222 16.32 22.01 -15.11
C LYS A 222 15.58 21.07 -14.17
N ILE A 223 16.28 20.64 -13.15
CA ILE A 223 15.78 19.74 -12.11
C ILE A 223 16.07 20.26 -10.70
N GLY A 224 15.30 19.77 -9.74
CA GLY A 224 15.61 19.90 -8.31
C GLY A 224 16.55 18.81 -7.81
N ALA A 225 17.21 19.07 -6.68
CA ALA A 225 18.06 18.13 -5.96
C ALA A 225 19.19 17.51 -6.82
N ALA A 226 19.87 18.35 -7.62
CA ALA A 226 20.92 17.91 -8.54
C ALA A 226 22.06 17.17 -7.82
N ARG A 227 22.47 17.66 -6.65
CA ARG A 227 23.55 17.08 -5.85
C ARG A 227 23.18 15.71 -5.30
N GLU A 228 21.97 15.57 -4.75
CA GLU A 228 21.46 14.34 -4.17
C GLU A 228 21.35 13.24 -5.23
N LYS A 229 20.84 13.59 -6.41
CA LYS A 229 20.77 12.68 -7.56
C LYS A 229 22.15 12.26 -8.06
N ALA A 230 23.09 13.20 -8.11
CA ALA A 230 24.45 12.91 -8.52
C ALA A 230 25.20 12.01 -7.51
N LEU A 231 24.93 12.17 -6.21
CA LEU A 231 25.45 11.27 -5.18
C LEU A 231 24.91 9.85 -5.35
N ALA A 232 23.62 9.69 -5.64
CA ALA A 232 23.03 8.38 -5.95
C ALA A 232 23.68 7.73 -7.18
N ALA A 233 23.92 8.52 -8.24
CA ALA A 233 24.63 8.06 -9.44
C ALA A 233 26.06 7.59 -9.12
N LYS A 234 26.77 8.31 -8.25
CA LYS A 234 28.08 7.88 -7.78
C LYS A 234 28.01 6.59 -6.98
N GLU A 235 27.07 6.48 -6.05
CA GLU A 235 26.91 5.31 -5.18
C GLU A 235 26.55 4.05 -5.97
N SER A 236 25.87 4.19 -7.11
CA SER A 236 25.63 3.09 -8.05
C SER A 236 26.81 2.75 -8.95
N GLY A 237 27.94 3.45 -8.81
CA GLY A 237 29.16 3.21 -9.59
C GLY A 237 29.20 3.89 -10.96
N ALA A 238 28.36 4.89 -11.23
CA ALA A 238 28.44 5.64 -12.47
C ALA A 238 29.77 6.40 -12.58
N VAL A 239 30.35 6.40 -13.78
CA VAL A 239 31.58 7.13 -14.08
C VAL A 239 31.31 8.55 -14.57
N LEU A 240 30.12 8.75 -15.17
CA LEU A 240 29.68 10.02 -15.74
C LEU A 240 28.22 10.29 -15.37
N PHE A 241 27.95 11.49 -14.89
CA PHE A 241 26.61 12.00 -14.62
C PHE A 241 26.29 13.20 -15.51
N LEU A 242 25.24 13.07 -16.30
CA LEU A 242 24.74 14.10 -17.20
C LEU A 242 23.66 14.92 -16.51
N VAL A 243 23.82 16.25 -16.55
CA VAL A 243 22.89 17.21 -15.93
C VAL A 243 22.49 18.30 -16.94
N PRO A 244 21.37 19.00 -16.71
CA PRO A 244 20.97 20.12 -17.56
C PRO A 244 22.00 21.25 -17.55
N VAL A 245 22.03 22.05 -18.62
CA VAL A 245 22.93 23.20 -18.76
C VAL A 245 22.77 24.17 -17.59
N GLY A 246 23.91 24.57 -17.01
CA GLY A 246 23.99 25.49 -15.88
C GLY A 246 23.72 24.85 -14.51
N GLN A 247 23.62 23.52 -14.41
CA GLN A 247 23.42 22.81 -13.13
C GLN A 247 24.63 22.01 -12.66
N LYS A 248 25.76 22.02 -13.39
CA LYS A 248 26.99 21.37 -12.91
C LYS A 248 27.49 22.00 -11.60
N SER A 249 27.31 23.30 -11.40
CA SER A 249 27.65 23.98 -10.15
C SER A 249 26.80 23.50 -8.97
N ASP A 250 25.53 23.15 -9.21
CA ASP A 250 24.61 22.68 -8.19
C ASP A 250 25.02 21.30 -7.65
N VAL A 251 25.67 20.49 -8.48
CA VAL A 251 26.23 19.19 -8.08
C VAL A 251 27.48 19.36 -7.20
N GLY A 252 28.39 20.26 -7.59
CA GLY A 252 29.69 20.43 -6.94
C GLY A 252 30.66 19.28 -7.22
N ASP A 253 31.78 19.24 -6.48
CA ASP A 253 32.72 18.12 -6.57
C ASP A 253 32.22 16.95 -5.72
N ILE A 254 31.92 15.84 -6.40
CA ILE A 254 31.49 14.58 -5.77
C ILE A 254 32.41 13.41 -6.14
N GLY A 255 33.45 13.62 -6.95
CA GLY A 255 34.40 12.56 -7.34
C GLY A 255 33.95 11.63 -8.48
N ILE A 256 32.91 11.98 -9.24
CA ILE A 256 32.61 11.39 -10.56
C ILE A 256 32.56 12.51 -11.60
N GLU A 257 32.70 12.17 -12.89
CA GLU A 257 32.63 13.18 -13.94
C GLU A 257 31.19 13.70 -14.06
N VAL A 258 31.03 15.03 -14.08
CA VAL A 258 29.73 15.68 -14.30
C VAL A 258 29.81 16.51 -15.58
N ARG A 259 28.88 16.28 -16.50
CA ARG A 259 28.82 16.99 -17.79
C ARG A 259 27.43 17.58 -18.01
N GLU A 260 27.42 18.79 -18.54
CA GLU A 260 26.19 19.48 -18.92
C GLU A 260 25.78 19.08 -20.34
N VAL A 261 24.48 18.84 -20.53
CA VAL A 261 23.88 18.51 -21.83
C VAL A 261 22.66 19.40 -22.07
N GLY A 262 22.57 19.95 -23.28
CA GLY A 262 21.49 20.87 -23.66
C GLY A 262 20.31 20.17 -24.34
N THR A 263 20.58 19.11 -25.08
CA THR A 263 19.57 18.33 -25.82
C THR A 263 19.76 16.83 -25.62
N ILE A 264 18.75 16.06 -25.99
CA ILE A 264 18.82 14.60 -25.96
C ILE A 264 19.84 14.05 -26.95
N GLU A 265 20.01 14.68 -28.11
CA GLU A 265 21.01 14.31 -29.09
C GLU A 265 22.43 14.47 -28.53
N ASP A 266 22.68 15.53 -27.76
CA ASP A 266 23.97 15.73 -27.07
C ASP A 266 24.19 14.63 -26.02
N ALA A 267 23.16 14.29 -25.25
CA ALA A 267 23.22 13.23 -24.25
C ALA A 267 23.48 11.85 -24.87
N MET A 268 22.89 11.58 -26.04
CA MET A 268 23.02 10.32 -26.77
C MET A 268 24.48 9.99 -27.10
N LEU A 269 25.33 10.99 -27.35
CA LEU A 269 26.76 10.81 -27.65
C LEU A 269 27.53 10.09 -26.53
N TYR A 270 27.03 10.16 -25.29
CA TYR A 270 27.67 9.56 -24.12
C TYR A 270 26.99 8.27 -23.68
N THR A 271 25.71 8.06 -24.01
CA THR A 271 24.86 7.00 -23.43
C THR A 271 24.59 5.84 -24.39
N ILE A 272 24.20 6.11 -25.64
CA ILE A 272 23.81 5.05 -26.58
C ILE A 272 25.03 4.66 -27.42
N GLN A 273 25.45 3.40 -27.30
CA GLN A 273 26.59 2.91 -28.07
C GLN A 273 26.21 2.77 -29.54
N SER A 274 27.14 3.17 -30.42
CA SER A 274 27.04 2.81 -31.84
C SER A 274 27.35 1.32 -32.01
N PRO A 275 26.70 0.62 -32.96
CA PRO A 275 26.95 -0.80 -33.22
C PRO A 275 28.40 -1.09 -33.64
#